data_AF-A0A0L8FIS7-F1
#
_entry.id   AF-A0A0L8FIS7-F1
#
_cell.length_a   1.000
_cell.length_b   1.000
_cell.length_c   1.000
_cell.angle_alpha   90.00
_cell.angle_beta   90.00
_cell.angle_gamma   90.00
#
_symmetry.space_group_name_H-M   'P 1'
#
loop_
_entity.id
_entity.type
_entity.pdbx_description
1 polymer ?
#
loop_
_entity_poly.entity_id
_entity_poly.type
_entity_poly.pdbx_seq_one_letter_code
_entity_poly.pdbx_strand_id
1 'polypeptide(L)'
;MAQDLSKKLMQTMLEATILTGKASGEDVSILKIPLIPSNTQIDFKRLQFPLRLNFAMSINKAQGPTLEVVGFNLAGPAFSHGQLYVGRSRVGNLETLFIYAPNGKTKNIVYHEALQD
;
A
#
# COMPACT_ATOMS: atom_id res chain seq x y z
N MET A 1 -2.44 6.02 -8.03
CA MET A 1 -1.17 5.25 -7.96
C MET A 1 -0.87 4.78 -9.37
N ALA A 2 0.31 5.08 -9.91
CA ALA A 2 0.70 4.58 -11.23
C ALA A 2 0.88 3.06 -11.15
N GLN A 3 0.30 2.34 -12.11
CA GLN A 3 0.53 0.92 -12.30
C GLN A 3 1.49 0.77 -13.47
N ASP A 4 2.50 -0.07 -13.33
CA ASP A 4 3.54 -0.25 -14.35
C ASP A 4 3.62 -1.72 -14.76
N LEU A 5 3.81 -1.98 -16.06
CA LEU A 5 4.08 -3.32 -16.58
C LEU A 5 5.57 -3.50 -16.85
N SER A 6 6.20 -4.48 -16.20
CA SER A 6 7.62 -4.80 -16.41
C SER A 6 7.85 -5.36 -17.82
N LYS A 7 8.72 -4.70 -18.59
CA LYS A 7 9.20 -5.19 -19.88
C LYS A 7 10.51 -5.95 -19.75
N LYS A 8 11.47 -5.39 -19.00
CA LYS A 8 12.82 -5.96 -18.86
C LYS A 8 13.42 -5.64 -17.50
N LEU A 9 13.87 -6.69 -16.81
CA LEU A 9 14.54 -6.59 -15.53
C LEU A 9 16.05 -6.81 -15.70
N MET A 10 16.84 -5.85 -15.27
CA MET A 10 18.31 -5.94 -15.20
C MET A 10 18.79 -5.84 -13.74
N GLN A 11 20.10 -5.97 -13.53
CA GLN A 11 20.69 -5.95 -12.19
C GLN A 11 20.46 -4.63 -11.43
N THR A 12 20.42 -3.50 -12.14
CA THR A 12 20.32 -2.15 -11.56
C THR A 12 19.18 -1.31 -12.14
N MET A 13 18.55 -1.78 -13.21
CA MET A 13 17.52 -1.05 -13.96
C MET A 13 16.32 -1.95 -14.26
N LEU A 14 15.14 -1.37 -14.21
CA LEU A 14 13.89 -1.97 -14.66
C LEU A 14 13.30 -1.08 -15.74
N GLU A 15 13.04 -1.64 -16.92
CA GLU A 15 12.26 -0.98 -17.97
C GLU A 15 10.80 -1.40 -17.82
N ALA A 16 9.92 -0.41 -17.73
CA ALA A 16 8.49 -0.63 -17.57
C ALA A 16 7.69 0.38 -18.40
N THR A 17 6.45 0.02 -18.74
CA THR A 17 5.49 0.95 -19.35
C THR A 17 4.49 1.39 -18.31
N ILE A 18 4.26 2.70 -18.22
CA ILE A 18 3.24 3.27 -17.35
C ILE A 18 1.87 2.93 -17.91
N LEU A 19 1.04 2.24 -17.13
CA LEU A 19 -0.29 1.81 -17.56
C LEU A 19 -1.36 2.88 -17.29
N THR A 20 -1.20 3.66 -16.22
CA THR A 20 -2.24 4.58 -15.73
C THR A 20 -1.71 5.96 -15.38
N GLY A 21 -2.58 6.97 -15.44
CA GLY A 21 -2.24 8.36 -15.15
C GLY A 21 -1.83 9.16 -16.38
N LYS A 22 -1.25 10.35 -16.15
CA LYS A 22 -0.96 11.33 -17.22
C LYS A 22 0.09 10.88 -18.24
N ALA A 23 1.03 10.04 -17.81
CA ALA A 23 2.13 9.52 -18.64
C ALA A 23 1.84 8.09 -19.14
N SER A 24 0.57 7.68 -19.20
CA SER A 24 0.18 6.34 -19.66
C SER A 24 0.68 6.09 -21.09
N GLY A 25 1.24 4.89 -21.31
CA GLY A 25 1.84 4.47 -22.58
C GLY A 25 3.33 4.82 -22.72
N GLU A 26 3.90 5.63 -21.83
CA GLU A 26 5.31 5.97 -21.86
C GLU A 26 6.18 4.86 -21.26
N ASP A 27 7.36 4.66 -21.84
CA ASP A 27 8.38 3.77 -21.33
C ASP A 27 9.30 4.50 -20.35
N VAL A 28 9.45 3.94 -19.16
CA VAL A 28 10.25 4.49 -18.08
C VAL A 28 11.33 3.50 -17.62
N SER A 29 12.50 4.04 -17.33
CA SER A 29 13.60 3.30 -16.70
C SER A 29 13.66 3.64 -15.22
N ILE A 30 13.44 2.62 -14.38
CA ILE A 30 13.42 2.73 -12.93
C ILE A 30 14.71 2.14 -12.38
N LEU A 31 15.49 2.96 -11.68
CA LEU A 31 16.76 2.54 -11.09
C LEU A 31 16.58 2.07 -9.64
N LYS A 32 17.50 1.22 -9.16
CA LYS A 32 17.54 0.88 -7.74
C LYS A 32 18.06 2.06 -6.91
N ILE A 33 17.40 2.31 -5.78
CA ILE A 33 17.75 3.38 -4.84
C ILE A 33 18.27 2.74 -3.54
N PRO A 34 19.33 3.30 -2.92
CA PRO A 34 19.78 2.85 -1.61
C PRO A 34 18.85 3.36 -0.51
N LEU A 35 18.38 2.44 0.33
CA LEU A 35 17.72 2.73 1.59
C LEU A 35 18.71 2.45 2.72
N ILE A 36 19.07 3.51 3.44
CA ILE A 36 19.99 3.48 4.58
C ILE A 36 19.18 3.91 5.81
N PRO A 37 18.98 3.04 6.82
CA PRO A 37 18.35 3.42 8.07
C PRO A 37 19.32 4.30 8.87
N SER A 38 18.81 5.39 9.44
CA SER A 38 19.60 6.39 10.15
C SER A 38 19.87 6.07 11.63
N ASN A 39 19.11 5.13 12.22
CA ASN A 39 19.13 4.84 13.66
C ASN A 39 19.42 3.36 13.94
N THR A 40 20.51 2.82 13.41
CA THR A 40 20.93 1.44 13.67
C THR A 40 22.37 1.38 14.15
N GLN A 41 22.66 0.50 15.12
CA GLN A 41 24.03 0.26 15.60
C GLN A 41 24.91 -0.45 14.56
N ILE A 42 24.29 -0.97 13.49
CA ILE A 42 24.95 -1.67 12.40
C ILE A 42 24.67 -0.89 11.11
N ASP A 43 25.72 -0.64 10.33
CA ASP A 43 25.61 -0.05 9.01
C ASP A 43 24.98 -1.05 8.03
N PHE A 44 23.72 -0.79 7.66
CA PHE A 44 22.99 -1.61 6.71
C PHE A 44 22.51 -0.78 5.53
N LYS A 45 22.73 -1.26 4.31
CA LYS A 45 22.27 -0.62 3.07
C LYS A 45 21.46 -1.59 2.26
N ARG A 46 20.20 -1.26 1.98
CA ARG A 46 19.33 -2.03 1.08
C ARG A 46 19.23 -1.33 -0.26
N LEU A 47 19.66 -1.99 -1.34
CA LEU A 47 19.47 -1.48 -2.69
C LEU A 47 18.20 -2.11 -3.29
N GLN A 48 17.17 -1.30 -3.56
CA GLN A 48 15.88 -1.80 -4.07
C GLN A 48 15.28 -0.86 -5.12
N PHE A 49 14.48 -1.41 -6.03
CA PHE A 49 13.64 -0.58 -6.89
C PHE A 49 12.55 0.10 -6.04
N PRO A 50 12.19 1.37 -6.29
CA PRO A 50 11.15 2.09 -5.57
C PRO A 50 9.73 1.65 -6.01
N LEU A 51 9.50 0.34 -6.12
CA LEU A 51 8.25 -0.26 -6.57
C LEU A 51 7.70 -1.23 -5.52
N ARG A 52 6.37 -1.32 -5.47
CA ARG A 52 5.66 -2.30 -4.65
C ARG A 52 4.47 -2.82 -5.45
N LEU A 53 4.29 -4.14 -5.48
CA LEU A 53 3.05 -4.74 -5.96
C LEU A 53 1.92 -4.29 -5.04
N ASN A 54 0.83 -3.77 -5.62
CA ASN A 54 -0.21 -3.12 -4.83
C ASN A 54 -1.65 -3.41 -5.29
N PHE A 55 -1.95 -4.68 -5.55
CA PHE A 55 -3.34 -5.11 -5.74
C PHE A 55 -4.11 -5.17 -4.41
N ALA A 56 -3.42 -5.58 -3.35
CA ALA A 56 -3.93 -5.59 -1.99
C ALA A 56 -2.83 -5.10 -1.05
N MET A 57 -3.20 -4.29 -0.08
CA MET A 57 -2.30 -3.81 0.97
C MET A 57 -3.00 -3.85 2.32
N SER A 58 -2.23 -3.90 3.40
CA SER A 58 -2.79 -3.73 4.74
C SER A 58 -3.21 -2.28 4.96
N ILE A 59 -4.21 -2.07 5.82
CA ILE A 59 -4.73 -0.74 6.15
C ILE A 59 -3.61 0.20 6.64
N ASN A 60 -2.67 -0.31 7.44
CA ASN A 60 -1.54 0.48 7.93
C ASN A 60 -0.63 0.96 6.79
N LYS A 61 -0.48 0.18 5.71
CA LYS A 61 0.29 0.60 4.52
C LYS A 61 -0.48 1.57 3.63
N ALA A 62 -1.82 1.59 3.72
CA ALA A 62 -2.68 2.54 3.04
C ALA A 62 -2.75 3.92 3.73
N GLN A 63 -2.00 4.15 4.80
CA GLN A 63 -1.95 5.44 5.47
C GLN A 63 -1.17 6.47 4.64
N GLY A 64 -1.82 7.59 4.30
CA GLY A 64 -1.21 8.69 3.55
C GLY A 64 -1.80 8.92 2.15
N PRO A 65 -1.86 7.91 1.25
CA PRO A 65 -2.39 8.09 -0.09
C PRO A 65 -3.93 8.09 -0.14
N THR A 66 -4.50 8.90 -1.03
CA THR A 66 -5.90 8.79 -1.44
C THR A 66 -6.04 7.69 -2.49
N LEU A 67 -7.07 6.87 -2.36
CA LEU A 67 -7.38 5.75 -3.25
C LEU A 67 -8.71 6.00 -3.95
N GLU A 68 -8.75 5.76 -5.26
CA GLU A 68 -9.94 6.01 -6.09
C GLU A 68 -11.01 4.93 -5.91
N VAL A 69 -10.59 3.66 -5.87
CA VAL A 69 -11.46 2.49 -5.68
C VAL A 69 -10.84 1.60 -4.62
N VAL A 70 -11.64 1.20 -3.63
CA VAL A 70 -11.15 0.42 -2.47
C VAL A 70 -12.10 -0.71 -2.13
N GLY A 71 -11.52 -1.90 -1.92
CA GLY A 71 -12.21 -3.05 -1.33
C GLY A 71 -11.66 -3.33 0.08
N PHE A 72 -12.52 -3.34 1.10
CA PHE A 72 -12.17 -3.90 2.41
C PHE A 72 -12.54 -5.38 2.47
N ASN A 73 -11.54 -6.22 2.71
CA ASN A 73 -11.75 -7.61 3.07
C ASN A 73 -11.78 -7.76 4.59
N LEU A 74 -12.97 -7.93 5.15
CA LEU A 74 -13.22 -8.16 6.58
C LEU A 74 -13.63 -9.62 6.85
N ALA A 75 -13.09 -10.58 6.09
CA ALA A 75 -13.21 -12.01 6.40
C ALA A 75 -12.64 -12.34 7.79
N GLY A 76 -11.59 -11.61 8.21
CA GLY A 76 -11.06 -11.61 9.56
C GLY A 76 -11.46 -10.35 10.34
N PRO A 77 -11.32 -10.36 11.68
CA PRO A 77 -11.57 -9.19 12.50
C PRO A 77 -10.60 -8.05 12.18
N ALA A 78 -11.07 -6.80 12.28
CA ALA A 78 -10.18 -5.64 12.23
C ALA A 78 -9.28 -5.65 13.47
N PHE A 79 -7.97 -5.55 13.24
CA PHE A 79 -6.94 -5.83 14.25
C PHE A 79 -6.81 -4.72 15.30
N SER A 80 -7.21 -3.47 14.99
CA SER A 80 -7.21 -2.39 15.99
C SER A 80 -8.34 -1.37 15.81
N HIS A 81 -8.66 -0.68 16.91
CA HIS A 81 -9.59 0.44 16.92
C HIS A 81 -9.18 1.50 15.88
N GLY A 82 -10.14 1.99 15.10
CA GLY A 82 -9.90 3.04 14.12
C GLY A 82 -9.33 2.60 12.78
N GLN A 83 -8.95 1.32 12.56
CA GLN A 83 -8.44 0.88 11.25
C GLN A 83 -9.46 1.04 10.12
N LEU A 84 -10.71 0.67 10.36
CA LEU A 84 -11.76 0.85 9.36
C LEU A 84 -12.01 2.34 9.05
N TYR A 85 -11.89 3.20 10.06
CA TYR A 85 -11.96 4.66 9.89
C TYR A 85 -10.79 5.18 9.06
N VAL A 86 -9.56 4.76 9.40
CA VAL A 86 -8.33 5.14 8.68
C VAL A 86 -8.39 4.69 7.23
N GLY A 87 -8.94 3.51 6.95
CA GLY A 87 -9.14 3.03 5.59
C GLY A 87 -10.22 3.84 4.87
N ARG A 88 -11.39 4.02 5.49
CA ARG A 88 -12.52 4.77 4.90
C ARG A 88 -12.11 6.20 4.54
N SER A 89 -11.30 6.86 5.37
CA SER A 89 -10.84 8.24 5.12
C SER A 89 -9.90 8.37 3.91
N ARG A 90 -9.41 7.27 3.33
CA ARG A 90 -8.60 7.29 2.10
C ARG A 90 -9.44 7.27 0.83
N VAL A 91 -10.75 7.04 0.92
CA VAL A 91 -11.64 6.97 -0.24
C VAL A 91 -12.35 8.31 -0.43
N GLY A 92 -12.20 8.91 -1.61
CA GLY A 92 -12.83 10.21 -1.92
C GLY A 92 -14.33 10.13 -2.20
N ASN A 93 -14.83 8.99 -2.68
CA ASN A 93 -16.23 8.74 -2.98
C ASN A 93 -16.70 7.44 -2.30
N LEU A 94 -17.82 7.47 -1.58
CA LEU A 94 -18.37 6.27 -0.93
C LEU A 94 -18.91 5.23 -1.93
N GLU A 95 -19.28 5.63 -3.13
CA GLU A 95 -19.76 4.72 -4.18
C GLU A 95 -18.66 3.79 -4.71
N THR A 96 -17.39 4.16 -4.51
CA THR A 96 -16.24 3.36 -4.92
C THR A 96 -15.63 2.54 -3.77
N LEU A 97 -16.31 2.51 -2.63
CA LEU A 97 -15.95 1.71 -1.46
C LEU A 97 -16.79 0.42 -1.42
N PHE A 98 -16.10 -0.71 -1.54
CA PHE A 98 -16.69 -2.03 -1.42
C PHE A 98 -16.25 -2.69 -0.12
N ILE A 99 -17.18 -3.31 0.61
CA ILE A 99 -16.87 -3.98 1.88
C ILE A 99 -17.36 -5.42 1.82
N TYR A 100 -16.41 -6.35 1.88
CA TYR A 100 -16.71 -7.76 2.08
C TYR A 100 -16.68 -8.07 3.58
N ALA A 101 -17.83 -8.38 4.15
CA ALA A 101 -17.98 -8.85 5.53
C ALA A 101 -18.92 -10.07 5.53
N PRO A 102 -18.45 -11.28 5.85
CA PRO A 102 -19.24 -12.52 5.71
C PRO A 102 -20.62 -12.49 6.37
N ASN A 103 -20.76 -11.75 7.48
CA ASN A 103 -22.01 -11.61 8.23
C ASN A 103 -22.52 -10.15 8.29
N GLY A 104 -22.03 -9.28 7.40
CA GLY A 104 -22.29 -7.83 7.46
C GLY A 104 -21.71 -7.13 8.70
N LYS A 105 -20.89 -7.83 9.48
CA LYS A 105 -20.29 -7.35 10.73
C LYS A 105 -18.83 -7.77 10.79
N THR A 106 -18.01 -6.96 11.44
CA THR A 106 -16.64 -7.29 11.83
C THR A 106 -16.47 -7.06 13.33
N LYS A 107 -15.64 -7.87 13.99
CA LYS A 107 -15.28 -7.62 15.40
C LYS A 107 -14.23 -6.52 15.42
N ASN A 108 -14.51 -5.46 16.17
CA ASN A 108 -13.51 -4.45 16.49
C ASN A 108 -12.68 -4.97 17.66
N ILE A 109 -11.45 -5.42 17.38
CA ILE A 109 -10.54 -5.88 18.43
C ILE A 109 -9.70 -4.67 18.86
N VAL A 110 -9.67 -4.42 20.17
CA VAL A 110 -8.83 -3.38 20.77
C VAL A 110 -7.80 -4.07 21.65
N TYR A 111 -6.53 -3.98 21.27
CA TYR A 111 -5.42 -4.41 22.13
C TYR A 111 -5.08 -3.25 23.06
N HIS A 112 -5.46 -3.38 24.33
CA HIS A 112 -5.24 -2.33 25.33
C HIS A 112 -3.75 -2.10 25.59
N GLU A 113 -2.93 -3.12 25.38
CA GLU A 113 -1.47 -3.09 25.49
C GLU A 113 -0.83 -2.19 24.42
N ALA A 114 -1.48 -2.02 23.26
CA ALA A 114 -1.01 -1.16 22.19
C ALA A 114 -1.45 0.32 22.35
N LEU A 115 -2.23 0.63 23.39
CA LEU A 115 -2.74 1.97 23.70
C LEU A 115 -2.12 2.57 24.97
N GLN A 116 -1.22 1.84 25.63
CA GLN A 116 -0.44 2.36 26.75
C GLN A 116 0.85 2.96 26.17
N ASP A 117 0.96 4.29 26.26
CA ASP A 117 2.19 5.04 25.97
C ASP A 117 3.30 4.76 26.99
#